data_AF-A0A8S0YVQ9-F1
#
_entry.id   AF-A0A8S0YVQ9-F1
#
_cell.length_a   1.000
_cell.length_b   1.000
_cell.length_c   1.000
_cell.angle_alpha   90.00
_cell.angle_beta   90.00
_cell.angle_gamma   90.00
#
_symmetry.space_group_name_H-M   'P 1'
#
loop_
_entity.id
_entity.type
_entity.pdbx_description
1 polymer ?
#
loop_
_entity_poly.entity_id
_entity_poly.type
_entity_poly.pdbx_seq_one_letter_code
_entity_poly.pdbx_strand_id
1 'polypeptide(L)'
;MSLFSSAGNRPLEVPSVTKEAMKFDVVLIEVKRIEWVEYPLCRLLDNNKHPDLNHANYPNLYAATLEWARRIKKVQRNYQGSKSLIDQALHMDVVKRVLKMTSVSSGTLQLTLDQKEWLKTKGYTIPEKTLADILENDSKRKPGTQTPALGPNRSLNERRSPEGRDH
;
A
#
# COMPACT_ATOMS: atom_id res chain seq x y z
N MET A 1 16.92 -13.63 11.86
CA MET A 1 15.52 -13.49 11.42
C MET A 1 15.49 -12.64 10.16
N SER A 2 15.01 -13.17 9.03
CA SER A 2 14.88 -12.38 7.79
C SER A 2 13.73 -11.39 7.95
N LEU A 3 13.96 -10.11 7.60
CA LEU A 3 12.91 -9.09 7.47
C LEU A 3 11.79 -9.51 6.51
N PHE A 4 12.06 -10.54 5.69
CA PHE A 4 11.25 -10.92 4.55
C PHE A 4 10.60 -12.30 4.70
N SER A 5 9.77 -12.53 5.72
CA SER A 5 8.99 -13.77 5.83
C SER A 5 7.70 -13.75 4.97
N SER A 6 7.30 -14.92 4.47
CA SER A 6 6.27 -15.14 3.43
C SER A 6 4.89 -14.48 3.66
N ALA A 7 4.55 -14.10 4.90
CA ALA A 7 3.26 -13.46 5.22
C ALA A 7 3.28 -11.91 5.11
N GLY A 8 4.45 -11.28 4.93
CA GLY A 8 4.59 -9.81 4.98
C GLY A 8 5.19 -9.11 3.77
N ASN A 9 5.55 -9.86 2.73
CA ASN A 9 6.44 -9.37 1.67
C ASN A 9 5.74 -8.84 0.43
N ARG A 10 4.42 -8.97 0.31
CA ARG A 10 3.71 -8.62 -0.93
C ARG A 10 3.89 -7.15 -1.35
N PRO A 11 4.06 -6.15 -0.46
CA PRO A 11 4.40 -4.80 -0.90
C PRO A 11 5.70 -4.72 -1.72
N LEU A 12 6.63 -5.67 -1.57
CA LEU A 12 7.83 -5.79 -2.38
C LEU A 12 7.56 -6.28 -3.80
N GLU A 13 6.33 -6.65 -4.15
CA GLU A 13 5.92 -6.87 -5.53
C GLU A 13 5.70 -5.54 -6.26
N VAL A 14 5.58 -4.41 -5.54
CA VAL A 14 5.40 -3.07 -6.14
C VAL A 14 6.77 -2.52 -6.56
N PRO A 15 7.02 -2.23 -7.86
CA PRO A 15 8.35 -1.90 -8.34
C PRO A 15 9.01 -0.70 -7.65
N SER A 16 8.23 0.33 -7.31
CA SER A 16 8.74 1.50 -6.57
C SER A 16 9.21 1.13 -5.16
N VAL A 17 8.47 0.25 -4.48
CA VAL A 17 8.81 -0.26 -3.15
C VAL A 17 10.03 -1.16 -3.22
N THR A 18 10.11 -2.09 -4.19
CA THR A 18 11.26 -2.99 -4.37
C THR A 18 12.53 -2.20 -4.66
N LYS A 19 12.45 -1.19 -5.55
CA LYS A 19 13.59 -0.34 -5.90
C LYS A 19 14.16 0.37 -4.68
N GLU A 20 13.30 0.94 -3.84
CA GLU A 20 13.72 1.58 -2.60
C GLU A 20 14.24 0.56 -1.57
N ALA A 21 13.63 -0.63 -1.49
CA ALA A 21 14.11 -1.70 -0.63
C ALA A 21 15.53 -2.16 -0.99
N MET A 22 15.83 -2.30 -2.28
CA MET A 22 17.17 -2.62 -2.78
C MET A 22 18.17 -1.54 -2.37
N LYS A 23 17.83 -0.26 -2.57
CA LYS A 23 18.69 0.87 -2.17
C LYS A 23 18.91 0.89 -0.66
N PHE A 24 17.85 0.73 0.13
CA PHE A 24 17.91 0.72 1.58
C PHE A 24 18.76 -0.44 2.11
N ASP A 25 18.64 -1.63 1.52
CA ASP A 25 19.41 -2.82 1.90
C ASP A 25 20.92 -2.62 1.70
N VAL A 26 21.34 -2.01 0.58
CA VAL A 26 22.74 -1.66 0.34
C VAL A 26 23.26 -0.70 1.41
N VAL A 27 22.55 0.40 1.68
CA VAL A 27 22.94 1.39 2.70
C VAL A 27 22.97 0.75 4.08
N LEU A 28 22.00 -0.09 4.41
CA LEU A 28 21.91 -0.78 5.69
C LEU A 28 23.08 -1.74 5.91
N ILE A 29 23.47 -2.51 4.89
CA ILE A 29 24.62 -3.41 4.95
C ILE A 29 25.90 -2.61 5.20
N GLU A 30 26.07 -1.50 4.48
CA GLU A 30 27.27 -0.67 4.61
C GLU A 30 27.36 -0.02 5.99
N VAL A 31 26.26 0.56 6.49
CA VAL A 31 26.23 1.14 7.83
C VAL A 31 26.51 0.09 8.90
N LYS A 32 25.92 -1.11 8.80
CA LYS A 32 26.21 -2.21 9.73
C LYS A 32 27.67 -2.67 9.67
N ARG A 33 28.31 -2.60 8.51
CA ARG A 33 29.72 -2.95 8.32
C ARG A 33 30.64 -1.91 8.98
N ILE A 34 30.32 -0.63 8.84
CA ILE A 34 31.08 0.49 9.42
C ILE A 34 30.93 0.52 10.95
N GLU A 35 29.70 0.45 11.43
CA GLU A 35 29.36 0.62 12.85
C GLU A 35 29.55 -0.65 13.67
N TRP A 36 29.47 -1.81 13.00
CA TRP A 36 29.66 -3.14 13.59
C TRP A 36 28.83 -3.34 14.86
N VAL A 37 29.47 -3.39 16.03
CA VAL A 37 28.81 -3.61 17.34
C VAL A 37 28.03 -2.37 17.80
N GLU A 38 28.39 -1.17 17.34
CA GLU A 38 27.74 0.07 17.72
C GLU A 38 26.46 0.36 16.93
N TYR A 39 26.19 -0.39 15.85
CA TYR A 39 25.02 -0.19 14.99
C TYR A 39 23.69 0.05 15.73
N PRO A 40 23.33 -0.71 16.78
CA PRO A 40 22.08 -0.49 17.52
C PRO A 40 22.05 0.83 18.30
N LEU A 41 23.21 1.41 18.60
CA LEU A 41 23.39 2.61 19.42
C LEU A 41 23.61 3.87 18.60
N CYS A 42 23.88 3.77 17.29
CA CYS A 42 24.22 4.93 16.45
C CYS A 42 23.23 6.08 16.61
N ARG A 43 21.92 5.77 16.62
CA ARG A 43 20.86 6.79 16.74
C ARG A 43 20.83 7.46 18.12
N LEU A 44 21.23 6.74 19.17
CA LEU A 44 21.30 7.28 20.53
C LEU A 44 22.51 8.21 20.68
N LEU A 45 23.63 7.83 20.07
CA LEU A 45 24.89 8.57 20.13
C LEU A 45 24.85 9.83 19.25
N ASP A 46 24.36 9.68 18.02
CA ASP A 46 24.15 10.78 17.09
C ASP A 46 22.98 10.43 16.16
N ASN A 47 21.86 11.15 16.37
CA ASN A 47 20.63 10.94 15.62
C ASN A 47 20.79 11.23 14.12
N ASN A 48 21.85 11.94 13.70
CA ASN A 48 22.15 12.29 12.31
C ASN A 48 23.37 11.55 11.75
N LYS A 49 23.95 10.56 12.46
CA LYS A 49 25.17 9.85 12.03
C LYS A 49 25.05 9.21 10.64
N HIS A 50 23.87 8.68 10.32
CA HIS A 50 23.57 8.04 9.04
C HIS A 50 22.32 8.66 8.40
N PRO A 51 22.44 9.86 7.81
CA PRO A 51 21.31 10.54 7.20
C PRO A 51 20.72 9.73 6.03
N ASP A 52 21.53 8.88 5.41
CA ASP A 52 21.12 7.98 4.33
C ASP A 52 20.12 6.91 4.76
N LEU A 53 20.01 6.61 6.06
CA LEU A 53 18.99 5.70 6.61
C LEU A 53 17.66 6.40 6.95
N ASN A 54 17.57 7.72 6.76
CA ASN A 54 16.34 8.46 7.02
C ASN A 54 15.20 7.98 6.10
N HIS A 55 14.02 7.78 6.66
CA HIS A 55 12.83 7.33 5.92
C HIS A 55 12.38 8.33 4.84
N ALA A 56 12.78 9.60 4.93
CA ALA A 56 12.59 10.59 3.87
C ALA A 56 13.25 10.19 2.53
N ASN A 57 14.30 9.38 2.57
CA ASN A 57 14.98 8.89 1.36
C ASN A 57 14.27 7.70 0.69
N TYR A 58 13.27 7.12 1.37
CA TYR A 58 12.56 5.90 0.96
C TYR A 58 11.04 6.04 1.22
N PRO A 59 10.37 7.04 0.63
CA PRO A 59 8.95 7.32 0.92
C PRO A 59 8.02 6.16 0.56
N ASN A 60 8.26 5.46 -0.56
CA ASN A 60 7.43 4.33 -0.98
C ASN A 60 7.59 3.13 -0.03
N LEU A 61 8.84 2.81 0.32
CA LEU A 61 9.17 1.74 1.27
C LEU A 61 8.63 2.05 2.66
N TYR A 62 8.77 3.29 3.13
CA TYR A 62 8.27 3.74 4.42
C TYR A 62 6.74 3.61 4.49
N ALA A 63 6.03 4.19 3.52
CA ALA A 63 4.57 4.16 3.50
C ALA A 63 4.04 2.73 3.37
N ALA A 64 4.66 1.90 2.53
CA ALA A 64 4.29 0.49 2.38
C ALA A 64 4.51 -0.33 3.66
N THR A 65 5.64 -0.13 4.32
CA THR A 65 5.95 -0.78 5.60
C THR A 65 4.98 -0.35 6.70
N LEU A 66 4.61 0.93 6.73
CA LEU A 66 3.66 1.46 7.69
C LEU A 66 2.25 0.88 7.50
N GLU A 67 1.77 0.80 6.25
CA GLU A 67 0.49 0.16 5.94
C GLU A 67 0.48 -1.33 6.29
N TRP A 68 1.57 -2.05 6.00
CA TRP A 68 1.72 -3.43 6.43
C TRP A 68 1.68 -3.56 7.95
N ALA A 69 2.44 -2.73 8.67
CA ALA A 69 2.52 -2.76 10.14
C ALA A 69 1.16 -2.45 10.80
N ARG A 70 0.38 -1.51 10.25
CA ARG A 70 -1.00 -1.23 10.68
C ARG A 70 -1.90 -2.45 10.51
N ARG A 71 -1.77 -3.15 9.38
CA ARG A 71 -2.58 -4.34 9.07
C ARG A 71 -2.32 -5.49 10.02
N ILE A 72 -1.05 -5.74 10.37
CA ILE A 72 -0.67 -6.78 11.34
C ILE A 72 -0.72 -6.30 12.80
N LYS A 73 -1.31 -5.12 13.05
CA LYS A 73 -1.48 -4.51 14.38
C LYS A 73 -0.17 -4.33 15.16
N LYS A 74 0.96 -4.13 14.47
CA LYS A 74 2.24 -3.75 15.09
C LYS A 74 2.34 -2.26 15.41
N VAL A 75 1.51 -1.45 14.76
CA VAL A 75 1.41 0.00 15.00
C VAL A 75 -0.06 0.36 15.20
N GLN A 76 -0.35 1.33 16.06
CA GLN A 76 -1.70 1.81 16.32
C GLN A 76 -2.30 2.48 15.06
N ARG A 77 -3.63 2.37 14.88
CA ARG A 77 -4.32 2.96 13.72
C ARG A 77 -4.21 4.49 13.65
N ASN A 78 -4.13 5.15 14.81
CA ASN A 78 -4.02 6.60 14.94
C ASN A 78 -2.56 7.11 14.85
N TYR A 79 -1.57 6.22 14.72
CA TYR A 79 -0.20 6.65 14.47
C TYR A 79 -0.13 7.33 13.09
N GLN A 80 0.12 8.63 13.09
CA GLN A 80 0.09 9.44 11.88
C GLN A 80 1.34 9.26 11.00
N GLY A 81 2.49 8.92 11.60
CA GLY A 81 3.77 8.90 10.89
C GLY A 81 4.09 10.24 10.23
N SER A 82 5.03 10.24 9.28
CA SER A 82 5.29 11.42 8.45
C SER A 82 4.26 11.52 7.32
N LYS A 83 3.13 12.19 7.56
CA LYS A 83 2.03 12.33 6.59
C LYS A 83 2.49 12.86 5.23
N SER A 84 3.37 13.87 5.21
CA SER A 84 3.93 14.43 3.97
C SER A 84 4.63 13.38 3.10
N LEU A 85 5.34 12.43 3.70
CA LEU A 85 6.03 11.35 2.98
C LEU A 85 5.06 10.27 2.51
N ILE A 86 4.02 10.00 3.28
CA ILE A 86 2.95 9.06 2.87
C ILE A 86 2.18 9.61 1.67
N ASP A 87 1.91 10.92 1.66
CA ASP A 87 1.21 11.59 0.56
C ASP A 87 2.08 11.66 -0.72
N GLN A 88 3.42 11.64 -0.58
CA GLN A 88 4.36 11.56 -1.70
C GLN A 88 4.57 10.14 -2.22
N ALA A 89 4.16 9.11 -1.48
CA ALA A 89 4.38 7.72 -1.87
C ALA A 89 3.52 7.36 -3.09
N LEU A 90 4.19 6.94 -4.15
CA LEU A 90 3.56 6.49 -5.38
C LEU A 90 2.95 5.10 -5.17
N HIS A 91 1.84 4.86 -5.88
CA HIS A 91 1.21 3.53 -5.92
C HIS A 91 0.71 3.00 -4.57
N MET A 92 0.42 3.85 -3.58
CA MET A 92 -0.12 3.41 -2.29
C MET A 92 -1.46 2.68 -2.39
N ASP A 93 -2.28 3.01 -3.39
CA ASP A 93 -3.51 2.26 -3.68
C ASP A 93 -3.21 0.82 -4.14
N VAL A 94 -2.15 0.65 -4.92
CA VAL A 94 -1.64 -0.66 -5.34
C VAL A 94 -1.11 -1.42 -4.14
N VAL A 95 -0.30 -0.79 -3.28
CA VAL A 95 0.20 -1.40 -2.04
C VAL A 95 -0.96 -1.90 -1.17
N LYS A 96 -1.97 -1.07 -0.92
CA LYS A 96 -3.17 -1.45 -0.15
C LYS A 96 -3.92 -2.62 -0.78
N ARG A 97 -4.01 -2.66 -2.12
CA ARG A 97 -4.66 -3.75 -2.87
C ARG A 97 -3.87 -5.05 -2.75
N VAL A 98 -2.56 -5.01 -2.99
CA VAL A 98 -1.66 -6.16 -2.93
C VAL A 98 -1.62 -6.76 -1.52
N LEU A 99 -1.61 -5.91 -0.49
CA LEU A 99 -1.76 -6.37 0.89
C LEU A 99 -3.07 -7.15 1.10
N LYS A 100 -4.18 -6.72 0.49
CA LYS A 100 -5.52 -7.35 0.63
C LYS A 100 -5.69 -8.67 -0.11
N MET A 101 -4.87 -8.94 -1.11
CA MET A 101 -4.97 -10.18 -1.87
C MET A 101 -4.63 -11.39 -0.99
N THR A 102 -5.57 -12.33 -0.88
CA THR A 102 -5.42 -13.63 -0.20
C THR A 102 -4.88 -14.71 -1.13
N SER A 103 -5.03 -14.54 -2.45
CA SER A 103 -4.50 -15.44 -3.47
C SER A 103 -3.46 -14.75 -4.36
N VAL A 104 -2.67 -15.60 -5.01
CA VAL A 104 -1.52 -15.24 -5.83
C VAL A 104 -1.99 -14.78 -7.20
N SER A 105 -1.90 -13.48 -7.46
CA SER A 105 -2.04 -12.89 -8.79
C SER A 105 -0.65 -12.41 -9.20
N SER A 106 0.16 -13.30 -9.79
CA SER A 106 1.59 -13.04 -10.04
C SER A 106 1.86 -12.04 -11.16
N GLY A 107 0.83 -11.63 -11.90
CA GLY A 107 0.97 -10.83 -13.11
C GLY A 107 0.74 -9.32 -12.96
N THR A 108 0.42 -8.80 -11.78
CA THR A 108 -0.09 -7.41 -11.69
C THR A 108 0.99 -6.33 -11.70
N LEU A 109 2.25 -6.69 -11.41
CA LEU A 109 3.33 -5.71 -11.20
C LEU A 109 4.60 -6.16 -11.92
N GLN A 110 4.94 -5.48 -13.02
CA GLN A 110 6.12 -5.79 -13.82
C GLN A 110 7.38 -5.38 -13.07
N LEU A 111 7.95 -6.34 -12.32
CA LEU A 111 9.28 -6.23 -11.76
C LEU A 111 10.34 -6.42 -12.86
N THR A 112 11.43 -5.65 -12.78
CA THR A 112 12.60 -5.86 -13.65
C THR A 112 13.30 -7.18 -13.31
N LEU A 113 14.16 -7.67 -14.20
CA LEU A 113 14.94 -8.89 -13.95
C LEU A 113 15.76 -8.75 -12.65
N ASP A 114 16.48 -7.64 -12.50
CA ASP A 114 17.28 -7.31 -11.32
C ASP A 114 16.47 -7.35 -10.02
N GLN A 115 15.24 -6.83 -10.05
CA GLN A 115 14.35 -6.84 -8.89
C GLN A 115 13.91 -8.26 -8.53
N LYS A 116 13.59 -9.08 -9.53
CA LYS A 116 13.22 -10.49 -9.32
C LYS A 116 14.40 -11.29 -8.77
N GLU A 117 15.59 -11.08 -9.30
CA GLU A 117 16.82 -11.75 -8.82
C GLU A 117 17.15 -11.34 -7.39
N TRP A 118 17.13 -10.04 -7.08
CA TRP A 118 17.35 -9.56 -5.72
C TRP A 118 16.33 -10.16 -4.73
N LEU A 119 15.05 -10.20 -5.10
CA LEU A 119 14.01 -10.83 -4.27
C LEU A 119 14.27 -12.31 -4.02
N LYS A 120 14.74 -13.06 -5.02
CA LYS A 120 15.17 -14.47 -4.85
C LYS A 120 16.30 -14.59 -3.82
N THR A 121 17.30 -13.70 -3.86
CA THR A 121 18.40 -13.71 -2.86
C THR A 121 17.92 -13.47 -1.44
N LYS A 122 16.78 -12.78 -1.25
CA LYS A 122 16.15 -12.53 0.04
C LYS A 122 15.20 -13.65 0.49
N GLY A 123 15.11 -14.74 -0.28
CA GLY A 123 14.21 -15.86 0.00
C GLY A 123 12.76 -15.60 -0.39
N TYR A 124 12.50 -14.61 -1.26
CA TYR A 124 11.16 -14.36 -1.79
C TYR A 124 10.90 -15.18 -3.04
N THR A 125 9.90 -16.06 -2.99
CA THR A 125 9.46 -16.84 -4.15
C THR A 125 8.35 -16.08 -4.87
N ILE A 126 8.64 -15.59 -6.08
CA ILE A 126 7.62 -15.00 -6.97
C ILE A 126 6.91 -16.18 -7.66
N PRO A 127 5.59 -16.37 -7.47
CA PRO A 127 4.86 -17.43 -8.16
C PRO A 127 4.77 -17.13 -9.67
N GLU A 128 4.72 -18.14 -10.55
CA GLU A 128 4.86 -17.95 -12.00
C GLU A 128 3.57 -17.89 -12.85
N LYS A 129 2.36 -17.73 -12.27
CA LYS A 129 1.11 -17.84 -13.07
C LYS A 129 0.82 -16.63 -13.98
N THR A 130 0.45 -16.96 -15.22
CA THR A 130 0.47 -16.19 -16.48
C THR A 130 -0.56 -15.04 -16.59
N LEU A 131 -0.16 -13.99 -17.30
CA LEU A 131 -0.87 -12.71 -17.53
C LEU A 131 -2.27 -12.82 -18.18
N ALA A 132 -2.57 -13.92 -18.86
CA ALA A 132 -3.75 -14.08 -19.74
C ALA A 132 -5.08 -14.08 -18.98
N ASP A 133 -5.14 -14.68 -17.79
CA ASP A 133 -6.39 -14.83 -17.03
C ASP A 133 -6.89 -13.52 -16.38
N ILE A 134 -6.01 -12.53 -16.21
CA ILE A 134 -6.35 -11.25 -15.54
C ILE A 134 -7.01 -10.29 -16.53
N LEU A 135 -6.49 -10.20 -17.77
CA LEU A 135 -7.04 -9.33 -18.81
C LEU A 135 -8.44 -9.80 -19.28
N GLU A 136 -8.69 -11.11 -19.23
CA GLU A 136 -10.00 -11.68 -19.54
C GLU A 136 -11.07 -11.33 -18.49
N ASN A 137 -10.68 -11.12 -17.23
CA ASN A 137 -11.59 -10.76 -16.14
C ASN A 137 -11.86 -9.25 -16.06
N ASP A 138 -10.91 -8.39 -16.43
CA ASP A 138 -11.15 -6.94 -16.56
C ASP A 138 -11.93 -6.59 -17.85
N SER A 139 -11.79 -7.37 -18.93
CA SER A 139 -12.62 -7.21 -20.14
C SER A 139 -14.08 -7.63 -19.96
N LYS A 140 -14.39 -8.36 -18.86
CA LYS A 140 -15.77 -8.72 -18.46
C LYS A 140 -16.42 -7.67 -17.57
N ARG A 141 -15.70 -6.62 -17.15
CA ARG A 141 -16.31 -5.45 -16.49
C ARG A 141 -16.95 -4.55 -17.53
N LYS A 142 -18.24 -4.79 -17.79
CA LYS A 142 -19.08 -3.88 -18.56
C LYS A 142 -19.02 -2.46 -17.95
N PRO A 143 -18.93 -1.40 -18.76
CA PRO A 143 -19.06 -0.05 -18.27
C PRO A 143 -20.52 0.23 -17.90
N GLY A 144 -20.75 0.60 -16.64
CA GLY A 144 -21.97 1.28 -16.18
C GLY A 144 -23.07 0.38 -15.61
N THR A 145 -23.39 0.59 -14.34
CA THR A 145 -24.79 0.62 -13.91
C THR A 145 -24.92 1.78 -12.94
N GLN A 146 -25.37 2.91 -13.46
CA GLN A 146 -25.90 4.00 -12.65
C GLN A 146 -27.03 3.42 -11.79
N THR A 147 -26.92 3.59 -10.49
CA THR A 147 -27.99 3.28 -9.56
C THR A 147 -29.16 4.22 -9.87
N PRO A 148 -30.38 3.73 -10.16
CA PRO A 148 -31.52 4.63 -10.26
C PRO A 148 -31.76 5.25 -8.88
N ALA A 149 -31.80 6.57 -8.82
CA ALA A 149 -32.22 7.30 -7.65
C ALA A 149 -33.68 6.93 -7.33
N LEU A 150 -33.87 6.09 -6.31
CA LEU A 150 -35.15 5.92 -5.64
C LEU A 150 -35.53 7.27 -5.02
N GLY A 151 -36.44 7.98 -5.67
CA GLY A 151 -37.07 9.16 -5.10
C GLY A 151 -37.88 8.78 -3.85
N PRO A 152 -37.83 9.56 -2.76
CA PRO A 152 -38.77 9.37 -1.67
C PRO A 152 -40.07 10.13 -1.96
N ASN A 153 -41.13 9.34 -2.10
CA ASN A 153 -42.54 9.71 -1.90
C ASN A 153 -42.68 10.62 -0.67
N ARG A 154 -43.19 11.85 -0.84
CA ARG A 154 -43.74 12.65 0.26
C ARG A 154 -44.91 13.52 -0.20
N SER A 155 -46.01 13.33 0.53
CA SER A 155 -47.08 14.29 0.84
C SER A 155 -48.28 14.39 -0.12
N LEU A 156 -49.15 13.38 0.00
CA LEU A 156 -50.61 13.54 -0.09
C LEU A 156 -51.13 14.08 1.25
N ASN A 157 -51.42 15.37 1.31
CA ASN A 157 -52.48 16.04 2.08
C ASN A 157 -52.09 17.50 2.28
N GLU A 158 -52.81 18.42 1.64
CA GLU A 158 -53.59 19.42 2.37
C GLU A 158 -54.52 20.20 1.43
N ARG A 159 -55.80 20.16 1.81
CA ARG A 159 -56.80 21.24 1.72
C ARG A 159 -57.37 21.62 0.35
N ARG A 160 -58.50 20.98 0.08
CA ARG A 160 -59.62 21.54 -0.69
C ARG A 160 -60.10 22.84 -0.03
N SER A 161 -60.14 23.92 -0.81
CA SER A 161 -61.06 25.04 -0.59
C SER A 161 -62.50 24.60 -0.88
N PRO A 162 -63.49 25.14 -0.17
CA PRO A 162 -64.77 25.42 -0.78
C PRO A 162 -65.00 26.94 -0.83
N GLU A 163 -65.43 27.37 -2.01
CA GLU A 163 -66.10 28.64 -2.23
C GLU A 163 -67.39 28.72 -1.37
N GLY A 164 -67.80 29.95 -1.04
CA GLY A 164 -68.89 30.23 -0.12
C GLY A 164 -70.29 30.10 -0.71
N ARG A 165 -71.30 30.25 0.17
CA ARG A 165 -72.47 31.14 0.04
C ARG A 165 -73.54 30.86 1.11
N ASP A 166 -74.13 31.98 1.55
CA ASP A 166 -75.51 32.21 1.96
C ASP A 166 -76.09 31.46 3.18
N HIS A 167 -76.16 32.16 4.32
CA HIS A 167 -77.41 32.60 4.97
C HIS A 167 -77.14 33.56 6.14
#